data_AF-W9SAG5-F1
#
_entry.id   AF-W9SAG5-F1
#
_cell.length_a   1.000
_cell.length_b   1.000
_cell.length_c   1.000
_cell.angle_alpha   90.00
_cell.angle_beta   90.00
_cell.angle_gamma   90.00
#
_symmetry.space_group_name_H-M   'P 1'
#
loop_
_entity.id
_entity.type
_entity.pdbx_description
1 polymer ?
#
loop_
_entity_poly.entity_id
_entity_poly.type
_entity_poly.pdbx_seq_one_letter_code
_entity_poly.pdbx_strand_id
1 'polypeptide(L)'
;MAEQPLKPPPLQKPPGYRDPAAPGKPVARPPQRKPVLPASFHPRKRRRNWCRTCCCFVFVFLLLLTLAVAIAGGIFYLWFEPKLPVFHLQSLRIPQFNVTVKPDGTYLDAGTVTRIEVKNPNGKLELYYGGTHVEVSVGEDEDAELGRKDLEGFTQGKENTTSLKVETTVKNQLVDDGLGKRLKSGYKSKDLVVKIEAKTSVGYIVQGVKIGTVEVGVLCGGVSLKKLDSGDMPKCSIDLLKWVIFNSFSFLDLTGGIQNLINKFDISSSISDVDNVIKIH
;
A
#
# COMPACT_ATOMS: atom_id res chain seq x y z
N MET A 1 32.41 -97.39 58.38
CA MET A 1 33.54 -98.11 57.75
C MET A 1 32.96 -99.25 56.92
N ALA A 2 33.00 -99.14 55.59
CA ALA A 2 33.08 -100.21 54.59
C ALA A 2 32.90 -99.58 53.20
N GLU A 3 33.81 -99.94 52.30
CA GLU A 3 34.14 -99.34 51.02
C GLU A 3 33.28 -99.87 49.86
N GLN A 4 33.27 -99.13 48.74
CA GLN A 4 32.40 -99.23 47.56
C GLN A 4 32.58 -100.50 46.69
N PRO A 5 31.73 -100.68 45.64
CA PRO A 5 32.22 -101.15 44.35
C PRO A 5 32.11 -100.08 43.26
N LEU A 6 33.29 -99.70 42.76
CA LEU A 6 33.57 -98.76 41.68
C LEU A 6 33.02 -99.30 40.34
N LYS A 7 32.17 -98.52 39.64
CA LYS A 7 31.75 -98.80 38.25
C LYS A 7 32.65 -98.04 37.26
N PRO A 8 33.13 -98.68 36.18
CA PRO A 8 34.03 -98.05 35.20
C PRO A 8 33.30 -97.00 34.33
N PRO A 9 34.03 -95.99 33.82
CA PRO A 9 33.43 -94.91 33.03
C PRO A 9 32.91 -95.41 31.67
N PRO A 10 31.77 -94.90 31.17
CA PRO A 10 31.20 -95.34 29.91
C PRO A 10 32.03 -94.85 28.70
N LEU A 11 32.37 -95.79 27.81
CA LEU A 11 33.01 -95.55 26.52
C LEU A 11 32.10 -94.71 25.60
N GLN A 12 32.67 -93.69 24.96
CA GLN A 12 31.97 -92.84 23.99
C GLN A 12 31.73 -93.60 22.67
N LYS A 13 30.49 -93.56 22.17
CA LYS A 13 30.12 -94.13 20.87
C LYS A 13 30.53 -93.17 19.73
N PRO A 14 30.99 -93.68 18.57
CA PRO A 14 31.40 -92.83 17.45
C PRO A 14 30.22 -92.10 16.77
N PRO A 15 30.46 -90.94 16.12
CA PRO A 15 29.40 -90.14 15.50
C PRO A 15 28.76 -90.90 14.32
N GLY A 16 27.44 -91.12 14.37
CA GLY A 16 26.65 -91.65 13.25
C GLY A 16 26.06 -93.05 13.43
N TYR A 17 26.28 -93.73 14.55
CA TYR A 17 25.63 -95.03 14.83
C TYR A 17 24.13 -94.83 15.14
N ARG A 18 23.24 -95.42 14.32
CA ARG A 18 21.78 -95.47 14.56
C ARG A 18 21.37 -96.87 14.97
N ASP A 19 20.71 -96.96 16.12
CA ASP A 19 20.17 -98.21 16.67
C ASP A 19 19.01 -98.75 15.79
N PRO A 20 19.06 -100.00 15.32
CA PRO A 20 18.01 -100.59 14.47
C PRO A 20 16.65 -100.79 15.17
N ALA A 21 16.58 -100.66 16.49
CA ALA A 21 15.38 -100.87 17.30
C ALA A 21 14.62 -99.57 17.66
N ALA A 22 15.04 -98.42 17.12
CA ALA A 22 14.36 -97.15 17.35
C ALA A 22 13.15 -96.98 16.39
N PRO A 23 11.95 -96.61 16.88
CA PRO A 23 10.78 -96.39 16.03
C PRO A 23 11.06 -95.30 14.99
N GLY A 24 10.75 -95.60 13.73
CA GLY A 24 10.99 -94.74 12.58
C GLY A 24 10.35 -93.36 12.77
N LYS A 25 11.13 -92.29 12.57
CA LYS A 25 10.63 -90.91 12.61
C LYS A 25 9.60 -90.71 11.50
N PRO A 26 8.42 -90.10 11.77
CA PRO A 26 7.45 -89.80 10.72
C PRO A 26 8.05 -88.83 9.70
N VAL A 27 7.94 -89.18 8.42
CA VAL A 27 8.26 -88.26 7.31
C VAL A 27 7.27 -87.10 7.37
N ALA A 28 7.77 -85.88 7.58
CA ALA A 28 6.93 -84.69 7.62
C ALA A 28 6.30 -84.43 6.24
N ARG A 29 4.96 -84.48 6.19
CA ARG A 29 4.16 -84.13 5.01
C ARG A 29 4.36 -82.63 4.71
N PRO A 30 4.52 -82.20 3.45
CA PRO A 30 4.68 -80.76 3.14
C PRO A 30 3.46 -79.97 3.63
N PRO A 31 3.65 -78.73 4.13
CA PRO A 31 2.58 -77.96 4.74
C PRO A 31 1.50 -77.64 3.72
N GLN A 32 0.23 -77.88 4.09
CA GLN A 32 -0.93 -77.43 3.32
C GLN A 32 -0.87 -75.90 3.15
N ARG A 33 -0.86 -75.43 1.89
CA ARG A 33 -0.93 -73.99 1.59
C ARG A 33 -2.26 -73.44 2.11
N LYS A 34 -2.18 -72.43 2.97
CA LYS A 34 -3.35 -71.63 3.38
C LYS A 34 -3.98 -71.00 2.13
N PRO A 35 -5.33 -70.99 2.00
CA PRO A 35 -5.98 -70.22 0.94
C PRO A 35 -5.57 -68.76 1.06
N VAL A 36 -5.06 -68.18 -0.03
CA VAL A 36 -4.77 -66.74 -0.09
C VAL A 36 -6.13 -66.05 -0.17
N LEU A 37 -6.55 -65.42 0.94
CA LEU A 37 -7.72 -64.55 0.95
C LEU A 37 -7.49 -63.39 -0.04
N PRO A 38 -8.48 -63.01 -0.87
CA PRO A 38 -8.35 -61.87 -1.76
C PRO A 38 -8.08 -60.59 -0.96
N ALA A 39 -7.22 -59.72 -1.48
CA ALA A 39 -6.74 -58.49 -0.85
C ALA A 39 -7.83 -57.44 -0.50
N SER A 40 -9.12 -57.77 -0.71
CA SER A 40 -10.27 -56.91 -0.44
C SER A 40 -10.64 -56.82 1.05
N PHE A 41 -10.11 -57.68 1.91
CA PHE A 41 -10.39 -57.69 3.36
C PHE A 41 -9.29 -57.09 4.24
N HIS A 42 -8.36 -56.30 3.68
CA HIS A 42 -7.50 -55.47 4.51
C HIS A 42 -8.26 -54.21 4.93
N PRO A 43 -8.46 -53.93 6.24
CA PRO A 43 -9.00 -52.65 6.66
C PRO A 43 -8.05 -51.57 6.15
N ARG A 44 -8.50 -50.77 5.18
CA ARG A 44 -7.76 -49.59 4.72
C ARG A 44 -7.44 -48.76 5.96
N LYS A 45 -6.17 -48.64 6.33
CA LYS A 45 -5.72 -47.63 7.29
C LYS A 45 -6.24 -46.30 6.77
N ARG A 46 -7.27 -45.76 7.44
CA ARG A 46 -7.84 -44.45 7.16
C ARG A 46 -6.67 -43.47 7.28
N ARG A 47 -6.10 -43.04 6.15
CA ARG A 47 -5.05 -42.02 6.12
C ARG A 47 -5.65 -40.82 6.83
N ARG A 48 -5.31 -40.64 8.09
CA ARG A 48 -5.84 -39.58 8.94
C ARG A 48 -5.38 -38.29 8.28
N ASN A 49 -6.34 -37.48 7.82
CA ASN A 49 -6.13 -36.24 7.09
C ASN A 49 -5.39 -35.21 7.97
N TRP A 50 -4.09 -35.41 8.20
CA TRP A 50 -3.22 -34.49 8.95
C TRP A 50 -3.20 -33.10 8.28
N CYS A 51 -3.35 -33.07 6.95
CA CYS A 51 -3.44 -31.84 6.17
C CYS A 51 -4.63 -30.95 6.59
N ARG A 52 -5.79 -31.53 6.93
CA ARG A 52 -7.00 -30.76 7.28
C ARG A 52 -6.90 -30.10 8.64
N THR A 53 -6.29 -30.76 9.62
CA THR A 53 -6.07 -30.22 10.96
C THR A 53 -5.00 -29.12 10.95
N CYS A 54 -3.90 -29.30 10.21
CA CYS A 54 -2.86 -28.29 10.05
C CYS A 54 -3.40 -27.00 9.40
N CYS A 55 -4.18 -27.12 8.31
CA CYS A 55 -4.79 -25.96 7.67
C CYS A 55 -5.76 -25.21 8.61
N CYS A 56 -6.59 -25.91 9.38
CA CYS A 56 -7.51 -25.25 10.33
C CYS A 56 -6.77 -24.42 11.40
N PHE A 57 -5.65 -24.93 11.94
CA PHE A 57 -4.84 -24.16 12.91
C PHE A 57 -4.20 -22.92 12.27
N VAL A 58 -3.71 -23.02 11.03
CA VAL A 58 -3.18 -21.87 10.29
C VAL A 58 -4.28 -20.83 10.03
N PHE A 59 -5.47 -21.26 9.59
CA PHE A 59 -6.60 -20.34 9.39
C PHE A 59 -7.04 -19.65 10.69
N VAL A 60 -7.17 -20.39 11.78
CA VAL A 60 -7.51 -19.81 13.09
C VAL A 60 -6.42 -18.85 13.57
N PHE A 61 -5.15 -19.20 13.39
CA PHE A 61 -4.03 -18.32 13.74
C PHE A 61 -4.05 -17.02 12.91
N LEU A 62 -4.26 -17.11 11.60
CA LEU A 62 -4.39 -15.94 10.73
C LEU A 62 -5.60 -15.08 11.13
N LEU A 63 -6.74 -15.68 11.45
CA LEU A 63 -7.91 -14.95 11.95
C LEU A 63 -7.59 -14.20 13.25
N LEU A 64 -6.97 -14.86 14.23
CA LEU A 64 -6.56 -14.21 15.48
C LEU A 64 -5.55 -13.09 15.25
N LEU A 65 -4.59 -13.29 14.33
CA LEU A 65 -3.62 -12.27 13.96
C LEU A 65 -4.31 -11.05 13.32
N THR A 66 -5.22 -11.26 12.36
CA THR A 66 -5.98 -10.16 11.73
C THR A 66 -6.83 -9.41 12.74
N LEU A 67 -7.47 -10.12 13.68
CA LEU A 67 -8.25 -9.50 14.76
C LEU A 67 -7.35 -8.66 15.68
N ALA A 68 -6.18 -9.18 16.05
CA ALA A 68 -5.23 -8.45 16.87
C ALA A 68 -4.72 -7.18 16.17
N VAL A 69 -4.39 -7.26 14.87
CA VAL A 69 -4.00 -6.11 14.06
C VAL A 69 -5.14 -5.10 13.94
N ALA A 70 -6.38 -5.55 13.73
CA ALA A 70 -7.54 -4.67 13.65
C ALA A 70 -7.78 -3.92 14.97
N ILE A 71 -7.69 -4.61 16.12
CA ILE A 71 -7.82 -3.98 17.44
C ILE A 71 -6.69 -2.99 17.68
N ALA A 72 -5.44 -3.37 17.40
CA ALA A 72 -4.29 -2.48 17.55
C ALA A 72 -4.41 -1.25 16.64
N GLY A 73 -4.85 -1.43 15.39
CA GLY A 73 -5.13 -0.35 14.45
C GLY A 73 -6.26 0.57 14.93
N GLY A 74 -7.34 0.01 15.48
CA GLY A 74 -8.44 0.79 16.06
C GLY A 74 -8.00 1.64 17.25
N ILE A 75 -7.22 1.06 18.18
CA ILE A 75 -6.65 1.81 19.31
C ILE A 75 -5.71 2.91 18.80
N PHE A 76 -4.86 2.60 17.81
CA PHE A 76 -3.96 3.58 17.21
C PHE A 76 -4.74 4.74 16.58
N TYR A 77 -5.80 4.46 15.82
CA TYR A 77 -6.64 5.47 15.19
C TYR A 77 -7.33 6.37 16.23
N LEU A 78 -7.93 5.78 17.27
CA LEU A 78 -8.57 6.54 18.36
C LEU A 78 -7.56 7.35 19.18
N TRP A 79 -6.33 6.87 19.32
CA TRP A 79 -5.32 7.57 20.09
C TRP A 79 -4.70 8.75 19.34
N PHE A 80 -4.33 8.55 18.07
CA PHE A 80 -3.61 9.54 17.28
C PHE A 80 -4.50 10.46 16.46
N GLU A 81 -5.72 10.03 16.11
CA GLU A 81 -6.68 10.75 15.27
C GLU A 81 -5.99 11.42 14.06
N PRO A 82 -5.41 10.64 13.12
CA PRO A 82 -4.65 11.19 12.01
C PRO A 82 -5.56 12.05 11.12
N LYS A 83 -5.24 13.33 11.06
CA LYS A 83 -5.90 14.34 10.23
C LYS A 83 -5.01 14.70 9.05
N LEU A 84 -5.63 15.02 7.91
CA LEU A 84 -4.93 15.51 6.73
C LEU A 84 -4.53 16.97 6.92
N PRO A 85 -3.39 17.41 6.36
CA PRO A 85 -3.03 18.81 6.35
C PRO A 85 -4.04 19.64 5.56
N VAL A 86 -4.15 20.92 5.92
CA VAL A 86 -5.04 21.85 5.22
C VAL A 86 -4.20 22.89 4.50
N PHE A 87 -4.49 23.09 3.22
CA PHE A 87 -3.83 24.06 2.36
C PHE A 87 -4.75 25.25 2.10
N HIS A 88 -4.21 26.46 2.23
CA HIS A 88 -4.89 27.69 1.86
C HIS A 88 -4.02 28.52 0.93
N LEU A 89 -4.64 29.16 -0.04
CA LEU A 89 -3.96 30.15 -0.87
C LEU A 89 -3.97 31.49 -0.12
N GLN A 90 -2.82 31.89 0.42
CA GLN A 90 -2.71 33.10 1.23
C GLN A 90 -2.66 34.36 0.37
N SER A 91 -1.85 34.33 -0.70
CA SER A 91 -1.78 35.45 -1.64
C SER A 91 -1.21 35.00 -2.98
N LEU A 92 -1.64 35.65 -4.05
CA LEU A 92 -1.06 35.50 -5.38
C LEU A 92 -0.78 36.89 -5.93
N ARG A 93 0.45 37.11 -6.40
CA ARG A 93 0.84 38.33 -7.09
C ARG A 93 1.45 37.99 -8.43
N ILE A 94 1.13 38.75 -9.45
CA ILE A 94 1.69 38.60 -10.80
C ILE A 94 2.46 39.90 -11.10
N PRO A 95 3.71 40.05 -10.63
CA PRO A 95 4.48 41.28 -10.82
C PRO A 95 4.81 41.58 -12.29
N GLN A 96 4.88 40.54 -13.13
CA GLN A 96 5.19 40.67 -14.55
C GLN A 96 4.15 39.89 -15.34
N PHE A 97 3.49 40.57 -16.28
CA PHE A 97 2.54 39.96 -17.20
C PHE A 97 2.51 40.77 -18.48
N ASN A 98 3.18 40.27 -19.52
CA ASN A 98 3.26 40.93 -20.82
C ASN A 98 2.89 39.96 -21.93
N VAL A 99 1.98 40.41 -22.79
CA VAL A 99 1.57 39.68 -23.98
C VAL A 99 1.98 40.50 -25.20
N THR A 100 2.94 39.97 -25.95
CA THR A 100 3.54 40.58 -27.14
C THR A 100 3.11 39.81 -28.37
N VAL A 101 2.46 40.50 -29.30
CA VAL A 101 2.11 39.92 -30.62
C VAL A 101 3.25 40.23 -31.57
N LYS A 102 3.83 39.19 -32.17
CA LYS A 102 4.85 39.28 -33.21
C LYS A 102 4.33 38.66 -34.51
N PRO A 103 4.98 38.91 -35.67
CA PRO A 103 4.53 38.36 -36.96
C PRO A 103 4.48 36.82 -37.01
N ASP A 104 5.26 36.16 -36.15
CA ASP A 104 5.40 34.72 -36.01
C ASP A 104 4.50 34.10 -34.93
N GLY A 105 3.77 34.92 -34.14
CA GLY A 105 2.82 34.46 -33.14
C GLY A 105 2.71 35.36 -31.91
N THR A 106 1.84 34.99 -30.97
CA THR A 106 1.67 35.69 -29.69
C THR A 106 2.51 35.04 -28.59
N TYR A 107 3.28 35.87 -27.88
CA TYR A 107 4.19 35.45 -26.82
C TYR A 107 3.80 36.04 -25.47
N LEU A 108 3.84 35.21 -24.43
CA LEU A 108 3.59 35.55 -23.04
C LEU A 108 4.88 35.53 -22.23
N ASP A 109 5.14 36.63 -21.53
CA ASP A 109 6.14 36.74 -20.47
C ASP A 109 5.41 36.99 -19.16
N ALA A 110 5.55 36.09 -18.18
CA ALA A 110 4.89 36.24 -16.90
C ALA A 110 5.80 35.83 -15.74
N GLY A 111 5.59 36.46 -14.60
CA GLY A 111 6.20 36.10 -13.33
C GLY A 111 5.15 36.12 -12.24
N THR A 112 5.12 35.10 -11.39
CA THR A 112 4.17 34.98 -10.29
C THR A 112 4.88 34.76 -8.96
N VAL A 113 4.28 35.29 -7.89
CA VAL A 113 4.69 35.11 -6.51
C VAL A 113 3.47 34.64 -5.74
N THR A 114 3.46 33.35 -5.42
CA THR A 114 2.38 32.66 -4.73
C THR A 114 2.80 32.39 -3.28
N ARG A 115 1.90 32.62 -2.33
CA ARG A 115 2.05 32.16 -0.94
C ARG A 115 0.97 31.15 -0.62
N ILE A 116 1.39 29.96 -0.22
CA ILE A 116 0.52 28.85 0.17
C ILE A 116 0.76 28.60 1.64
N GLU A 117 -0.31 28.66 2.42
CA GLU A 117 -0.30 28.29 3.83
C GLU A 117 -0.64 26.81 3.98
N VAL A 118 0.22 26.08 4.67
CA VAL A 118 0.05 24.67 4.99
C VAL A 118 -0.11 24.54 6.49
N LYS A 119 -1.24 23.98 6.94
CA LYS A 119 -1.55 23.80 8.36
C LYS A 119 -1.57 22.32 8.70
N ASN A 120 -0.82 21.93 9.74
CA ASN A 120 -0.93 20.63 10.38
C ASN A 120 -1.96 20.70 11.52
N PRO A 121 -3.16 20.11 11.39
CA PRO A 121 -4.13 20.07 12.48
C PRO A 121 -3.86 18.98 13.53
N ASN A 122 -2.81 18.16 13.36
CA ASN A 122 -2.51 17.06 14.27
C ASN A 122 -1.76 17.56 15.51
N GLY A 123 -2.31 17.32 16.70
CA GLY A 123 -1.66 17.63 17.98
C GLY A 123 -0.65 16.56 18.46
N LYS A 124 -0.70 15.35 17.89
CA LYS A 124 0.15 14.22 18.31
C LYS A 124 1.11 13.73 17.22
N LEU A 125 0.84 14.08 15.96
CA LEU A 125 1.61 13.64 14.79
C LEU A 125 2.30 14.81 14.12
N GLU A 126 3.55 14.59 13.75
CA GLU A 126 4.28 15.48 12.88
C GLU A 126 4.07 15.02 11.43
N LEU A 127 4.18 15.95 10.48
CA LEU A 127 4.02 15.68 9.05
C LEU A 127 5.35 15.91 8.34
N TYR A 128 5.69 15.04 7.40
CA TYR A 128 6.73 15.33 6.43
C TYR A 128 6.15 15.47 5.04
N TYR A 129 6.73 16.40 4.30
CA TYR A 129 6.42 16.69 2.92
C TYR A 129 7.69 16.40 2.11
N GLY A 130 7.58 15.62 1.04
CA GLY A 130 8.67 15.39 0.11
C GLY A 130 8.85 16.55 -0.86
N GLY A 131 9.65 16.31 -1.91
CA GLY A 131 9.81 17.26 -3.01
C GLY A 131 8.45 17.65 -3.58
N THR A 132 8.24 18.95 -3.79
CA THR A 132 6.96 19.50 -4.26
C THR A 132 7.16 20.17 -5.60
N HIS A 133 6.41 19.72 -6.60
CA HIS A 133 6.40 20.29 -7.94
C HIS A 133 5.18 21.20 -8.06
N VAL A 134 5.40 22.51 -8.22
CA VAL A 134 4.33 23.51 -8.33
C VAL A 134 4.24 24.01 -9.76
N GLU A 135 3.03 24.04 -10.29
CA GLU A 135 2.67 24.58 -11.59
C GLU A 135 1.60 25.65 -11.42
N VAL A 136 1.81 26.80 -12.06
CA VAL A 136 0.86 27.91 -12.05
C VAL A 136 0.39 28.10 -13.49
N SER A 137 -0.92 28.14 -13.69
CA SER A 137 -1.54 28.38 -14.99
C SER A 137 -2.71 29.37 -14.87
N VAL A 138 -3.11 29.94 -15.99
CA VAL A 138 -4.24 30.87 -16.10
C VAL A 138 -5.10 30.53 -17.29
N GLY A 139 -6.41 30.66 -17.10
CA GLY A 139 -7.37 30.21 -18.09
C GLY A 139 -8.60 29.64 -17.44
N GLU A 140 -9.71 29.66 -18.17
CA GLU A 140 -10.95 29.02 -17.77
C GLU A 140 -11.11 27.73 -18.56
N ASP A 141 -11.27 27.86 -19.89
CA ASP A 141 -11.40 26.75 -20.85
C ASP A 141 -10.06 26.26 -21.41
N GLU A 142 -9.16 27.19 -21.72
CA GLU A 142 -7.81 26.92 -22.24
C GLU A 142 -6.78 27.53 -21.30
N ASP A 143 -5.88 26.68 -20.79
CA ASP A 143 -4.90 27.07 -19.79
C ASP A 143 -3.56 27.44 -20.44
N ALA A 144 -3.03 28.62 -20.07
CA ALA A 144 -1.67 29.02 -20.33
C ALA A 144 -0.83 28.86 -19.06
N GLU A 145 0.28 28.12 -19.15
CA GLU A 145 1.27 28.03 -18.06
C GLU A 145 1.82 29.44 -17.74
N LEU A 146 2.04 29.77 -16.47
CA LEU A 146 2.75 30.97 -16.02
C LEU A 146 4.12 30.63 -15.42
N GLY A 147 4.39 29.34 -15.25
CA GLY A 147 5.67 28.77 -14.87
C GLY A 147 5.54 27.65 -13.86
N ARG A 148 6.66 26.95 -13.67
CA ARG A 148 6.82 25.85 -12.71
C ARG A 148 7.95 26.11 -11.73
N LYS A 149 7.86 25.51 -10.55
CA LYS A 149 8.91 25.56 -9.54
C LYS A 149 8.91 24.30 -8.68
N ASP A 150 10.12 23.78 -8.47
CA ASP A 150 10.35 22.69 -7.52
C ASP A 150 10.78 23.26 -6.17
N LEU A 151 10.21 22.70 -5.11
CA LEU A 151 10.51 23.01 -3.72
C LEU A 151 11.06 21.78 -3.03
N GLU A 152 12.01 22.02 -2.13
CA GLU A 152 12.53 20.96 -1.28
C GLU A 152 11.49 20.50 -0.25
N GLY A 153 11.61 19.24 0.14
CA GLY A 153 10.77 18.69 1.20
C GLY A 153 11.04 19.35 2.54
N PHE A 154 10.02 19.40 3.39
CA PHE A 154 10.10 19.99 4.72
C PHE A 154 9.32 19.14 5.72
N THR A 155 9.61 19.35 7.01
CA THR A 155 8.88 18.71 8.11
C THR A 155 8.13 19.77 8.88
N GLN A 156 6.92 19.42 9.30
CA GLN A 156 6.03 20.28 10.04
C GLN A 156 5.69 19.63 11.38
N GLY A 157 6.02 20.35 12.45
CA GLY A 157 5.68 19.97 13.82
C GLY A 157 4.16 19.84 14.06
N LYS A 158 3.80 19.36 15.25
CA LYS A 158 2.42 19.27 15.73
C LYS A 158 1.78 20.66 15.78
N GLU A 159 0.52 20.75 15.36
CA GLU A 159 -0.28 21.99 15.37
C GLU A 159 0.42 23.22 14.74
N ASN A 160 1.34 22.97 13.81
CA ASN A 160 2.15 24.02 13.21
C ASN A 160 1.55 24.50 11.87
N THR A 161 1.82 25.76 11.54
CA THR A 161 1.43 26.39 10.28
C THR A 161 2.67 26.90 9.58
N THR A 162 2.80 26.60 8.29
CA THR A 162 3.98 26.93 7.49
C THR A 162 3.54 27.65 6.23
N SER A 163 4.13 28.82 5.97
CA SER A 163 3.87 29.59 4.76
C SER A 163 4.96 29.31 3.72
N LEU A 164 4.60 28.73 2.60
CA LEU A 164 5.49 28.46 1.47
C LEU A 164 5.39 29.60 0.47
N LYS A 165 6.53 30.20 0.13
CA LYS A 165 6.63 31.22 -0.92
C LYS A 165 7.16 30.57 -2.19
N VAL A 166 6.40 30.66 -3.27
CA VAL A 166 6.72 30.08 -4.58
C VAL A 166 6.83 31.21 -5.59
N GLU A 167 7.97 31.28 -6.27
CA GLU A 167 8.20 32.24 -7.35
C GLU A 167 8.40 31.46 -8.65
N THR A 168 7.55 31.75 -9.64
CA THR A 168 7.62 31.14 -10.97
C THR A 168 7.79 32.24 -12.01
N THR A 169 8.46 31.89 -13.11
CA THR A 169 8.65 32.79 -14.25
C THR A 169 8.60 31.99 -15.54
N VAL A 170 7.90 32.53 -16.53
CA VAL A 170 7.93 32.05 -17.91
C VAL A 170 8.30 33.20 -18.85
N LYS A 171 9.07 32.88 -19.89
CA LYS A 171 9.51 33.85 -20.89
C LYS A 171 9.29 33.29 -22.29
N ASN A 172 8.83 34.14 -23.20
CA ASN A 172 8.54 33.83 -24.60
C ASN A 172 7.68 32.56 -24.77
N GLN A 173 6.67 32.38 -23.91
CA GLN A 173 5.74 31.26 -24.09
C GLN A 173 4.80 31.54 -25.24
N LEU A 174 4.79 30.66 -26.22
CA LEU A 174 3.85 30.73 -27.34
C LEU A 174 2.45 30.41 -26.82
N VAL A 175 1.50 31.30 -27.09
CA VAL A 175 0.07 31.13 -26.78
C VAL A 175 -0.74 31.43 -28.03
N ASP A 176 -1.94 30.84 -28.13
CA ASP A 176 -2.88 31.18 -29.19
C ASP A 176 -3.19 32.70 -29.19
N ASP A 177 -3.37 33.30 -30.37
CA ASP A 177 -3.61 34.73 -30.50
C ASP A 177 -4.92 35.18 -29.83
N GLY A 178 -5.96 34.33 -29.88
CA GLY A 178 -7.23 34.52 -29.20
C GLY A 178 -7.06 34.44 -27.69
N LEU A 179 -6.35 33.42 -27.21
CA LEU A 179 -6.03 33.25 -25.79
C LEU A 179 -5.20 34.44 -25.27
N GLY A 180 -4.15 34.85 -25.98
CA GLY A 180 -3.30 35.99 -25.59
C GLY A 180 -4.08 37.30 -25.44
N LYS A 181 -5.04 37.58 -26.33
CA LYS A 181 -5.93 38.75 -26.20
C LYS A 181 -6.82 38.65 -24.95
N ARG A 182 -7.41 37.47 -24.70
CA ARG A 182 -8.24 37.21 -23.51
C ARG A 182 -7.43 37.39 -22.24
N LEU A 183 -6.28 36.75 -22.14
CA LEU A 183 -5.33 36.87 -21.04
C LEU A 183 -4.94 38.32 -20.75
N LYS A 184 -4.59 39.09 -21.79
CA LYS A 184 -4.26 40.51 -21.66
C LYS A 184 -5.43 41.35 -21.13
N SER A 185 -6.65 41.07 -21.58
CA SER A 185 -7.86 41.76 -21.11
C SER A 185 -8.27 41.35 -19.69
N GLY A 186 -8.16 40.07 -19.36
CA GLY A 186 -8.45 39.51 -18.04
C GLY A 186 -7.48 40.02 -16.99
N TYR A 187 -6.19 40.13 -17.32
CA TYR A 187 -5.19 40.73 -16.44
C TYR A 187 -5.50 42.19 -16.14
N LYS A 188 -5.81 43.01 -17.16
CA LYS A 188 -6.15 44.44 -16.98
C LYS A 188 -7.42 44.65 -16.16
N SER A 189 -8.42 43.78 -16.34
CA SER A 189 -9.69 43.84 -15.61
C SER A 189 -9.65 43.13 -14.25
N LYS A 190 -8.50 42.55 -13.86
CA LYS A 190 -8.31 41.68 -12.69
C LYS A 190 -9.27 40.48 -12.63
N ASP A 191 -9.83 40.09 -13.77
CA ASP A 191 -10.78 38.99 -13.90
C ASP A 191 -10.10 37.65 -14.24
N LEU A 192 -8.77 37.67 -14.37
CA LEU A 192 -8.00 36.48 -14.67
C LEU A 192 -8.16 35.43 -13.56
N VAL A 193 -8.63 34.25 -13.95
CA VAL A 193 -8.72 33.08 -13.10
C VAL A 193 -7.37 32.37 -13.10
N VAL A 194 -6.81 32.18 -11.92
CA VAL A 194 -5.53 31.48 -11.76
C VAL A 194 -5.78 30.10 -11.16
N LYS A 195 -5.08 29.11 -11.69
CA LYS A 195 -5.05 27.72 -11.23
C LYS A 195 -3.63 27.41 -10.78
N ILE A 196 -3.49 26.86 -9.58
CA ILE A 196 -2.22 26.41 -9.02
C ILE A 196 -2.37 24.93 -8.68
N GLU A 197 -1.51 24.11 -9.28
CA GLU A 197 -1.42 22.68 -9.00
C GLU A 197 -0.07 22.39 -8.36
N ALA A 198 -0.07 21.77 -7.18
CA ALA A 198 1.14 21.36 -6.49
C ALA A 198 1.11 19.85 -6.23
N LYS A 199 2.06 19.12 -6.78
CA LYS A 199 2.22 17.68 -6.56
C LYS A 199 3.29 17.48 -5.49
N THR A 200 2.91 16.82 -4.40
CA THR A 200 3.82 16.55 -3.28
C THR A 200 3.55 15.18 -2.70
N SER A 201 4.44 14.73 -1.83
CA SER A 201 4.25 13.51 -1.06
C SER A 201 4.14 13.85 0.42
N VAL A 202 3.11 13.35 1.09
CA VAL A 202 2.83 13.63 2.50
C VAL A 202 2.91 12.33 3.28
N GLY A 203 3.54 12.38 4.45
CA GLY A 203 3.50 11.28 5.39
C GLY A 203 3.58 11.73 6.83
N TYR A 204 3.47 10.77 7.74
CA TYR A 204 3.44 11.03 9.18
C TYR A 204 4.79 10.71 9.81
N ILE A 205 5.17 11.46 10.84
CA ILE A 205 6.29 11.13 11.71
C ILE A 205 5.74 10.78 13.10
N VAL A 206 6.08 9.58 13.57
CA VAL A 206 5.73 9.09 14.91
C VAL A 206 7.03 8.80 15.65
N GLN A 207 7.29 9.54 16.73
CA GLN A 207 8.51 9.38 17.55
C GLN A 207 9.82 9.39 16.72
N GLY A 208 9.90 10.24 15.70
CA GLY A 208 11.07 10.37 14.83
C GLY A 208 11.15 9.37 13.67
N VAL A 209 10.23 8.39 13.61
CA VAL A 209 10.14 7.44 12.50
C VAL A 209 9.14 7.97 11.47
N LYS A 210 9.55 8.05 10.20
CA LYS A 210 8.66 8.35 9.06
C LYS A 210 7.81 7.13 8.73
N ILE A 211 6.49 7.30 8.70
CA ILE A 211 5.51 6.24 8.48
C ILE A 211 4.57 6.68 7.35
N GLY A 212 4.52 5.86 6.30
CA GLY A 212 3.58 5.99 5.18
C GLY A 212 3.78 7.27 4.38
N THR A 213 4.16 7.13 3.11
CA THR A 213 4.17 8.26 2.17
C THR A 213 3.02 8.10 1.20
N VAL A 214 2.20 9.14 1.03
CA VAL A 214 1.15 9.20 0.02
C VAL A 214 1.40 10.41 -0.87
N GLU A 215 1.38 10.20 -2.18
CA GLU A 215 1.41 11.30 -3.14
C GLU A 215 0.05 11.99 -3.20
N VAL A 216 0.06 13.32 -3.13
CA VAL A 216 -1.15 14.16 -3.16
C VAL A 216 -0.98 15.29 -4.17
N GLY A 217 -2.03 15.54 -4.94
CA GLY A 217 -2.17 16.74 -5.75
C GLY A 217 -2.94 17.79 -4.97
N VAL A 218 -2.39 18.98 -4.80
CA VAL A 218 -3.07 20.12 -4.20
C VAL A 218 -3.49 21.07 -5.30
N LEU A 219 -4.79 21.32 -5.40
CA LEU A 219 -5.39 22.18 -6.42
C LEU A 219 -5.96 23.43 -5.73
N CYS A 220 -5.30 24.56 -5.94
CA CYS A 220 -5.80 25.88 -5.57
C CYS A 220 -6.25 26.59 -6.87
N GLY A 221 -7.50 26.40 -7.27
CA GLY A 221 -8.02 26.90 -8.55
C GLY A 221 -9.34 27.67 -8.43
N GLY A 222 -9.73 28.34 -9.51
CA GLY A 222 -11.01 29.02 -9.63
C GLY A 222 -11.10 30.37 -8.92
N VAL A 223 -9.96 30.98 -8.61
CA VAL A 223 -9.91 32.25 -7.87
C VAL A 223 -9.48 33.38 -8.81
N SER A 224 -10.36 34.36 -8.98
CA SER A 224 -10.04 35.61 -9.67
C SER A 224 -9.08 36.44 -8.82
N LEU A 225 -8.17 37.20 -9.45
CA LEU A 225 -7.27 38.12 -8.75
C LEU A 225 -8.00 39.10 -7.81
N LYS A 226 -9.22 39.53 -8.16
CA LYS A 226 -10.09 40.38 -7.31
C LYS A 226 -10.37 39.81 -5.92
N LYS A 227 -10.61 38.50 -5.82
CA LYS A 227 -10.94 37.83 -4.54
C LYS A 227 -9.71 37.79 -3.62
N LEU A 228 -8.54 37.47 -4.18
CA LEU A 228 -7.29 37.43 -3.43
C LEU A 228 -6.84 38.83 -2.97
N ASP A 229 -7.06 39.86 -3.79
CA ASP A 229 -6.80 41.26 -3.40
C ASP A 229 -7.70 41.73 -2.25
N SER A 230 -8.87 41.11 -2.07
CA SER A 230 -9.82 41.42 -0.99
C SER A 230 -9.44 40.80 0.36
N GLY A 231 -8.38 39.99 0.40
CA GLY A 231 -7.91 39.29 1.60
C GLY A 231 -8.54 37.91 1.82
N ASP A 232 -9.29 37.39 0.84
CA ASP A 232 -9.82 36.02 0.92
C ASP A 232 -8.69 35.00 0.86
N MET A 233 -8.71 34.02 1.77
CA MET A 233 -7.78 32.88 1.78
C MET A 233 -8.52 31.58 1.44
N PRO A 234 -8.77 31.31 0.15
CA PRO A 234 -9.54 30.14 -0.24
C PRO A 234 -8.81 28.85 0.11
N LYS A 235 -9.58 27.87 0.60
CA LYS A 235 -9.10 26.52 0.88
C LYS A 235 -8.82 25.79 -0.43
N CYS A 236 -7.66 25.16 -0.53
CA CYS A 236 -7.30 24.33 -1.67
C CYS A 236 -7.85 22.91 -1.50
N SER A 237 -8.15 22.27 -2.62
CA SER A 237 -8.60 20.87 -2.64
C SER A 237 -7.40 19.94 -2.71
N ILE A 238 -7.49 18.79 -2.04
CA ILE A 238 -6.49 17.73 -2.10
C ILE A 238 -7.08 16.58 -2.91
N ASP A 239 -6.39 16.19 -3.97
CA ASP A 239 -6.68 15.05 -4.80
C ASP A 239 -5.65 13.94 -4.49
N LEU A 240 -6.14 12.84 -3.91
CA LEU A 240 -5.36 11.64 -3.59
C LEU A 240 -5.40 10.60 -4.73
N LEU A 241 -6.26 10.80 -5.74
CA LEU A 241 -6.80 9.71 -6.57
C LEU A 241 -6.09 9.47 -7.91
N LYS A 242 -5.20 10.37 -8.37
CA LYS A 242 -4.66 10.23 -9.74
C LYS A 242 -3.65 9.12 -9.97
N TRP A 243 -3.11 8.45 -8.94
CA TRP A 243 -1.98 7.52 -9.14
C TRP A 243 -2.14 6.09 -8.61
N VAL A 244 -3.06 5.82 -7.67
CA VAL A 244 -3.34 4.42 -7.26
C VAL A 244 -3.75 3.58 -8.48
N ILE A 245 -4.43 4.20 -9.45
CA ILE A 245 -4.86 3.55 -10.69
C ILE A 245 -3.68 3.28 -11.65
N PHE A 246 -2.68 4.17 -11.71
CA PHE A 246 -1.53 4.01 -12.61
C PHE A 246 -0.45 3.05 -12.07
N ASN A 247 -0.26 2.97 -10.75
CA ASN A 247 0.76 2.09 -10.17
C ASN A 247 0.24 0.74 -9.64
N SER A 248 -1.08 0.59 -9.48
CA SER A 248 -1.65 -0.74 -9.24
C SER A 248 -1.34 -1.71 -10.39
N PHE A 249 -1.14 -1.23 -11.62
CA PHE A 249 -0.73 -2.06 -12.76
C PHE A 249 0.72 -2.58 -12.65
N SER A 250 1.63 -1.84 -12.02
CA SER A 250 3.03 -2.26 -11.88
C SER A 250 3.26 -3.24 -10.72
N PHE A 251 2.39 -3.25 -9.72
CA PHE A 251 2.49 -4.20 -8.58
C PHE A 251 1.79 -5.54 -8.84
N LEU A 252 0.96 -5.62 -9.88
CA LEU A 252 0.21 -6.83 -10.26
C LEU A 252 1.04 -7.85 -11.08
N ASP A 253 2.23 -7.50 -11.57
CA ASP A 253 3.06 -8.41 -12.39
C ASP A 253 3.97 -9.37 -11.59
N LEU A 254 3.96 -9.32 -10.25
CA LEU A 254 4.80 -10.21 -9.41
C LEU A 254 4.04 -11.34 -8.69
N THR A 255 2.73 -11.44 -8.86
CA THR A 255 1.98 -12.62 -8.41
C THR A 255 0.96 -13.05 -9.45
N GLY A 256 1.43 -13.80 -10.44
CA GLY A 256 0.54 -14.61 -11.26
C GLY A 256 -0.29 -15.53 -10.36
N GLY A 257 -1.57 -15.19 -10.18
CA GLY A 257 -2.54 -16.11 -9.58
C GLY A 257 -3.45 -15.57 -8.47
N ILE A 258 -3.98 -14.34 -8.53
CA ILE A 258 -5.18 -13.98 -7.74
C ILE A 258 -6.16 -13.11 -8.57
N GLN A 259 -6.58 -13.61 -9.74
CA GLN A 259 -7.63 -12.94 -10.53
C GLN A 259 -9.07 -13.27 -10.05
N ASN A 260 -9.25 -14.13 -9.05
CA ASN A 260 -10.58 -14.61 -8.63
C ASN A 260 -11.04 -14.20 -7.22
N LEU A 261 -10.36 -13.28 -6.54
CA LEU A 261 -10.82 -12.74 -5.25
C LEU A 261 -11.12 -11.24 -5.25
N ILE A 262 -10.69 -10.51 -6.28
CA ILE A 262 -10.87 -9.05 -6.35
C ILE A 262 -12.29 -8.68 -6.85
N ASN A 263 -13.01 -9.58 -7.53
CA ASN A 263 -14.40 -9.35 -7.96
C ASN A 263 -15.45 -9.49 -6.83
N LYS A 264 -15.04 -9.57 -5.55
CA LYS A 264 -15.98 -9.67 -4.43
C LYS A 264 -15.65 -8.81 -3.21
N PHE A 265 -14.58 -8.02 -3.26
CA PHE A 265 -14.30 -7.00 -2.25
C PHE A 265 -14.51 -5.62 -2.87
N ASP A 266 -15.74 -5.17 -2.73
CA ASP A 266 -16.22 -3.87 -3.16
C ASP A 266 -15.63 -2.77 -2.25
N ILE A 267 -14.38 -2.39 -2.54
CA ILE A 267 -13.68 -1.26 -1.89
C ILE A 267 -14.27 0.09 -2.35
N SER A 268 -15.36 0.08 -3.13
CA SER A 268 -16.15 1.29 -3.42
C SER A 268 -17.00 1.75 -2.23
N SER A 269 -17.26 0.88 -1.24
CA SER A 269 -18.19 1.18 -0.15
C SER A 269 -17.59 1.95 1.05
N SER A 270 -16.27 1.95 1.27
CA SER A 270 -15.68 2.61 2.45
C SER A 270 -15.22 4.05 2.25
N ILE A 271 -15.25 4.58 1.02
CA ILE A 271 -14.93 5.99 0.77
C ILE A 271 -16.21 6.84 0.74
N SER A 272 -17.34 6.26 0.32
CA SER A 272 -18.64 6.94 0.32
C SER A 272 -19.26 7.10 1.72
N ASP A 273 -18.81 6.33 2.73
CA ASP A 273 -19.27 6.48 4.12
C ASP A 273 -18.57 7.61 4.89
N VAL A 274 -17.35 8.01 4.50
CA VAL A 274 -16.64 9.10 5.20
C VAL A 274 -17.22 10.46 4.81
N ASP A 275 -17.68 10.63 3.57
CA ASP A 275 -18.34 11.88 3.13
C ASP A 275 -19.76 12.04 3.69
N ASN A 276 -20.45 10.95 4.04
CA ASN A 276 -21.79 11.01 4.62
C ASN A 276 -21.80 11.23 6.13
N VAL A 277 -20.74 10.85 6.85
CA VAL A 277 -20.63 11.09 8.30
C VAL A 277 -20.23 12.55 8.61
N ILE A 278 -19.63 13.27 7.66
CA ILE A 278 -19.26 14.69 7.83
C ILE A 278 -20.47 15.65 7.68
N LYS A 279 -21.64 15.15 7.27
CA LYS A 279 -22.87 15.96 7.13
C LYS A 279 -23.84 15.91 8.31
N ILE A 280 -23.48 15.22 9.39
CA ILE A 280 -24.26 15.19 10.64
C ILE A 280 -23.31 15.47 11.80
N HIS A 281 -22.79 16.70 11.88
CA HIS A 281 -22.56 17.42 13.13
C HIS A 281 -22.22 18.89 12.87
#